data_AF-A0AAC9YAC5-F1
#
_entry.id   AF-A0AAC9YAC5-F1
#
_cell.length_a   1.000
_cell.length_b   1.000
_cell.length_c   1.000
_cell.angle_alpha   90.00
_cell.angle_beta   90.00
_cell.angle_gamma   90.00
#
_symmetry.space_group_name_H-M   'P 1'
#
loop_
_entity.id
_entity.type
_entity.pdbx_description
1 polymer ?
#
loop_
_entity_poly.entity_id
_entity_poly.type
_entity_poly.pdbx_seq_one_letter_code
_entity_poly.pdbx_strand_id
1 'polypeptide(L)'
;MSVESRLRHLQDYTEQLTQHLHKVEYEQLEELVDLREDVLNGIQDGELTEEDRSRIQVLLSYDGPILSRMIELKEEASMALLKINQSRSQKNAYEQTSLQGSYFIDKRN
;
A
#
# COMPACT_ATOMS: atom_id res chain seq x y z
N MET A 1 23.76 13.01 6.25
CA MET A 1 23.98 11.89 5.31
C MET A 1 24.11 12.49 3.92
N SER A 2 25.10 12.08 3.11
CA SER A 2 25.29 12.65 1.75
C SER A 2 24.24 12.13 0.78
N VAL A 3 23.93 12.88 -0.29
CA VAL A 3 23.00 12.46 -1.34
C VAL A 3 23.37 11.10 -1.92
N GLU A 4 24.66 10.90 -2.21
CA GLU A 4 25.19 9.63 -2.71
C GLU A 4 24.87 8.44 -1.78
N SER A 5 25.05 8.62 -0.47
CA SER A 5 24.73 7.56 0.51
C SER A 5 23.22 7.28 0.62
N ARG A 6 22.38 8.31 0.49
CA ARG A 6 20.91 8.17 0.45
C ARG A 6 20.47 7.41 -0.80
N LEU A 7 21.03 7.77 -1.97
CA LEU A 7 20.75 7.11 -3.24
C LEU A 7 21.18 5.64 -3.25
N ARG A 8 22.35 5.32 -2.68
CA ARG A 8 22.77 3.92 -2.52
C ARG A 8 21.79 3.13 -1.66
N HIS A 9 21.40 3.68 -0.52
CA HIS A 9 20.44 3.02 0.36
C HIS A 9 19.08 2.80 -0.33
N LEU A 10 18.56 3.82 -1.02
CA LEU A 10 17.32 3.72 -1.79
C LEU A 10 17.42 2.65 -2.89
N GLN A 11 18.55 2.59 -3.60
CA GLN A 11 18.80 1.60 -4.64
C GLN A 11 18.83 0.18 -4.06
N ASP A 12 19.61 -0.06 -3.01
CA ASP A 12 19.71 -1.37 -2.37
C ASP A 12 18.34 -1.85 -1.86
N TYR A 13 17.57 -0.95 -1.23
CA TYR A 13 16.23 -1.24 -0.76
C TYR A 13 15.27 -1.55 -1.92
N THR A 14 15.30 -0.76 -3.00
CA THR A 14 14.47 -0.97 -4.19
C THR A 14 14.79 -2.31 -4.87
N GLU A 15 16.06 -2.65 -5.01
CA GLU A 15 16.49 -3.92 -5.60
C GLU A 15 16.06 -5.12 -4.76
N GLN A 16 16.20 -5.04 -3.43
CA GLN A 16 15.74 -6.09 -2.52
C GLN A 16 14.21 -6.26 -2.55
N LEU A 17 13.48 -5.15 -2.49
CA LEU A 17 12.01 -5.14 -2.53
C LEU A 17 11.49 -5.75 -3.83
N THR A 18 12.13 -5.44 -4.97
CA THR A 18 11.70 -5.93 -6.28
C THR A 18 11.99 -7.41 -6.53
N GLN A 19 12.97 -8.03 -5.84
CA GLN A 19 13.22 -9.48 -5.94
C GLN A 19 12.00 -10.32 -5.54
N HIS A 20 11.18 -9.82 -4.62
CA HIS A 20 10.00 -10.52 -4.11
C HIS A 20 8.74 -9.66 -4.17
N LEU A 21 8.62 -8.82 -5.21
CA LEU A 21 7.60 -7.78 -5.32
C LEU A 21 6.15 -8.25 -5.06
N HIS A 22 5.80 -9.46 -5.51
CA HIS A 22 4.47 -10.05 -5.31
C HIS A 22 4.11 -10.36 -3.84
N LYS A 23 5.11 -10.42 -2.94
CA LYS A 23 4.94 -10.62 -1.49
C LYS A 23 5.13 -9.33 -0.70
N VAL A 24 5.39 -8.22 -1.38
CA VAL A 24 5.61 -6.94 -0.72
C VAL A 24 4.27 -6.44 -0.18
N GLU A 25 4.29 -6.05 1.09
CA GLU A 25 3.16 -5.50 1.82
C GLU A 25 3.16 -3.97 1.80
N TYR A 26 2.06 -3.36 2.25
CA TYR A 26 1.87 -1.91 2.26
C TYR A 26 3.00 -1.17 2.98
N GLU A 27 3.40 -1.65 4.16
CA GLU A 27 4.38 -0.98 5.02
C GLU A 27 5.74 -0.84 4.34
N GLN A 28 6.13 -1.85 3.56
CA GLN A 28 7.41 -1.83 2.82
C GLN A 28 7.37 -0.84 1.65
N LEU A 29 6.20 -0.63 1.04
CA LEU A 29 6.00 0.36 -0.01
C LEU A 29 5.93 1.78 0.55
N GLU A 30 5.40 1.94 1.77
CA GLU A 30 5.45 3.20 2.51
C GLU A 30 6.90 3.58 2.84
N GLU A 31 7.69 2.64 3.37
CA GLU A 31 9.13 2.85 3.61
C GLU A 31 9.89 3.21 2.32
N LEU A 32 9.55 2.61 1.17
CA LEU A 32 10.12 2.99 -0.12
C LEU A 32 9.85 4.47 -0.46
N VAL A 33 8.62 4.94 -0.21
CA VAL A 33 8.23 6.34 -0.48
C VAL A 33 8.98 7.29 0.45
N ASP A 34 9.10 6.95 1.72
CA ASP A 34 9.85 7.75 2.70
C ASP A 34 11.34 7.87 2.30
N LEU A 35 11.95 6.77 1.85
CA LEU A 35 13.34 6.78 1.36
C LEU A 35 13.51 7.64 0.11
N ARG A 36 12.50 7.67 -0.78
CA ARG A 36 12.51 8.57 -1.96
C ARG A 36 12.42 10.03 -1.53
N GLU A 37 11.56 10.37 -0.58
CA GLU A 37 11.44 11.72 -0.04
C GLU A 37 12.74 12.18 0.62
N ASP A 38 13.39 11.31 1.39
CA ASP A 38 14.68 11.61 2.02
C ASP A 38 15.79 11.89 0.99
N VAL A 39 15.82 11.14 -0.11
CA VAL A 39 16.72 11.43 -1.24
C VAL A 39 16.39 12.77 -1.88
N LEU A 40 15.12 13.05 -2.19
CA LEU A 40 14.69 14.31 -2.81
C LEU A 40 15.07 15.53 -1.97
N ASN A 41 14.87 15.44 -0.64
CA ASN A 41 15.28 16.47 0.30
C ASN A 41 16.80 16.68 0.27
N GLY A 42 17.58 15.60 0.22
CA GLY A 42 19.04 15.69 0.09
C GLY A 42 19.49 16.36 -1.22
N ILE A 43 18.79 16.11 -2.33
CA ILE A 43 19.12 16.70 -3.64
C ILE A 43 18.91 18.22 -3.65
N GLN A 44 17.91 18.74 -2.94
CA GLN A 44 17.67 20.19 -2.88
C GLN A 44 18.85 20.96 -2.26
N ASP A 45 19.64 20.29 -1.42
CA ASP A 45 20.75 20.89 -0.67
C ASP A 45 22.12 20.74 -1.35
N GLY A 46 22.23 20.08 -2.51
CA GLY A 46 23.53 19.76 -3.12
C GLY A 46 23.52 19.48 -4.63
N GLU A 47 24.72 19.38 -5.22
CA GLU A 47 24.88 19.04 -6.64
C GLU A 47 24.90 17.52 -6.85
N LEU A 48 24.25 17.06 -7.93
CA LEU A 48 24.24 15.67 -8.37
C LEU A 48 25.43 15.36 -9.27
N THR A 49 26.13 14.28 -8.98
CA THR A 49 27.16 13.72 -9.87
C THR A 49 26.55 12.92 -11.02
N GLU A 50 27.34 12.61 -12.04
CA GLU A 50 26.89 11.71 -13.13
C GLU A 50 26.60 10.29 -12.64
N GLU A 51 27.30 9.82 -11.60
CA GLU A 51 27.00 8.53 -10.97
C GLU A 51 25.62 8.56 -10.30
N ASP A 52 25.31 9.65 -9.58
CA ASP A 52 23.99 9.82 -8.95
C ASP A 52 22.87 9.81 -10.00
N ARG A 53 23.07 10.50 -11.15
CA ARG A 53 22.13 10.49 -12.27
C ARG A 53 21.93 9.08 -12.83
N SER A 54 23.01 8.30 -12.97
CA SER A 54 22.94 6.92 -13.42
C SER A 54 22.13 6.04 -12.47
N ARG A 55 22.33 6.19 -11.15
CA ARG A 55 21.55 5.48 -10.12
C ARG A 55 20.07 5.84 -10.18
N ILE A 56 19.75 7.11 -10.33
CA ILE A 56 18.36 7.57 -10.51
C ILE A 56 17.73 6.92 -11.74
N GLN A 57 18.47 6.82 -12.85
CA GLN A 57 17.96 6.18 -14.07
C GLN A 57 17.64 4.69 -13.86
N VAL A 58 18.47 3.97 -13.09
CA VAL A 58 18.22 2.58 -12.70
C VAL A 58 16.99 2.48 -11.81
N LEU A 59 16.88 3.33 -10.79
CA LEU A 59 15.72 3.40 -9.88
C LEU A 59 14.40 3.59 -10.65
N LEU A 60 14.37 4.52 -11.61
CA LEU A 60 13.19 4.79 -12.44
C LEU A 60 12.74 3.57 -13.26
N SER A 61 13.64 2.63 -13.57
CA SER A 61 13.26 1.41 -14.31
C SER A 61 12.38 0.46 -13.49
N TYR A 62 12.40 0.58 -12.15
CA TYR A 62 11.58 -0.22 -11.24
C TYR A 62 10.20 0.38 -10.96
N ASP A 63 9.95 1.64 -11.32
CA ASP A 63 8.71 2.36 -10.96
C ASP A 63 7.45 1.70 -11.51
N GLY A 64 7.50 1.21 -12.76
CA GLY A 64 6.37 0.55 -13.39
C GLY A 64 5.88 -0.67 -12.59
N PRO A 65 6.73 -1.70 -12.38
CA PRO A 65 6.39 -2.86 -11.56
C PRO A 65 5.92 -2.49 -10.14
N ILE A 66 6.60 -1.56 -9.46
CA ILE A 66 6.25 -1.14 -8.09
C ILE A 66 4.87 -0.50 -8.06
N LEU A 67 4.57 0.38 -9.02
CA LEU A 67 3.26 1.01 -9.14
C LEU A 67 2.16 -0.01 -9.40
N SER A 68 2.43 -1.02 -10.25
CA SER A 68 1.48 -2.12 -10.46
C SER A 68 1.16 -2.85 -9.15
N ARG A 69 2.18 -3.16 -8.33
CA ARG A 69 1.96 -3.80 -7.03
C ARG A 69 1.15 -2.94 -6.06
N MET A 70 1.41 -1.63 -6.02
CA MET A 70 0.62 -0.68 -5.22
C MET A 70 -0.86 -0.68 -5.65
N ILE A 71 -1.12 -0.73 -6.96
CA ILE A 71 -2.48 -0.78 -7.52
C ILE A 71 -3.16 -2.10 -7.13
N GLU A 72 -2.48 -3.24 -7.23
CA GLU A 72 -3.02 -4.55 -6.82
C GLU A 72 -3.48 -4.54 -5.36
N LEU A 73 -2.63 -4.05 -4.44
CA LEU A 73 -2.96 -3.96 -3.02
C LEU A 73 -4.15 -3.04 -2.76
N LYS A 74 -4.20 -1.89 -3.45
CA LYS A 74 -5.35 -0.97 -3.39
C LYS A 74 -6.64 -1.63 -3.86
N GLU A 75 -6.59 -2.39 -4.95
CA GLU A 75 -7.75 -3.11 -5.49
C GLU A 75 -8.22 -4.21 -4.53
N GLU A 76 -7.28 -4.98 -3.95
CA GLU A 76 -7.58 -6.00 -2.95
C GLU A 76 -8.28 -5.40 -1.73
N ALA A 77 -7.74 -4.31 -1.18
CA ALA A 77 -8.33 -3.60 -0.04
C ALA A 77 -9.73 -3.05 -0.38
N SER A 78 -9.91 -2.49 -1.58
CA SER A 78 -11.21 -2.00 -2.06
C SER A 78 -12.24 -3.13 -2.13
N MET A 79 -11.86 -4.29 -2.66
CA MET A 79 -12.72 -5.46 -2.75
C MET A 79 -13.05 -6.04 -1.36
N ALA A 80 -12.10 -6.04 -0.43
CA ALA A 80 -12.33 -6.46 0.95
C ALA A 80 -13.37 -5.56 1.65
N LEU A 81 -13.25 -4.24 1.49
CA LEU A 81 -14.21 -3.28 2.04
C LEU A 81 -15.62 -3.46 1.45
N LEU A 82 -15.73 -3.69 0.15
CA LEU A 82 -17.01 -3.99 -0.51
C LEU A 82 -17.68 -5.25 0.09
N LYS A 83 -16.91 -6.32 0.31
CA LYS A 83 -17.41 -7.56 0.94
C LYS A 83 -17.89 -7.33 2.37
N ILE A 84 -17.16 -6.53 3.16
CA ILE A 84 -17.55 -6.17 4.53
C ILE A 84 -18.88 -5.40 4.51
N ASN A 85 -19.03 -4.42 3.62
CA ASN A 85 -20.24 -3.63 3.50
C ASN A 85 -21.44 -4.48 3.07
N GLN A 86 -21.27 -5.36 2.09
CA GLN A 86 -22.33 -6.30 1.67
C GLN A 86 -22.74 -7.23 2.82
N SER A 87 -21.78 -7.75 3.58
CA SER A 87 -22.05 -8.63 4.72
C SER A 87 -22.81 -7.91 5.84
N ARG A 88 -22.48 -6.64 6.12
CA ARG A 88 -23.22 -5.80 7.08
C ARG A 88 -24.65 -5.54 6.62
N SER A 89 -24.86 -5.21 5.35
CA SER A 89 -26.20 -5.00 4.78
C SER A 89 -27.05 -6.26 4.85
N GLN A 90 -26.48 -7.43 4.57
CA GLN A 90 -27.17 -8.71 4.72
C GLN A 90 -27.56 -8.97 6.18
N LYS A 91 -26.63 -8.82 7.14
CA LYS A 91 -26.92 -8.98 8.57
C LYS A 91 -28.04 -8.05 9.04
N ASN A 92 -27.99 -6.76 8.68
CA ASN A 92 -29.03 -5.79 9.04
C ASN A 92 -30.41 -6.17 8.49
N ALA A 93 -30.48 -6.67 7.25
CA ALA A 93 -31.74 -7.12 6.66
C ALA A 93 -32.31 -8.35 7.40
N TYR A 94 -31.47 -9.35 7.69
CA TYR A 94 -31.89 -10.53 8.47
C TYR A 94 -32.31 -10.18 9.89
N GLU A 95 -31.59 -9.30 10.59
CA GLU A 95 -31.94 -8.84 11.94
C GLU A 95 -33.25 -8.03 11.93
N GLN A 96 -33.47 -7.14 10.95
CA GLN A 96 -34.73 -6.40 10.83
C GLN A 96 -35.93 -7.32 10.52
N THR A 97 -35.77 -8.33 9.66
CA THR A 97 -36.82 -9.33 9.41
C THR A 97 -37.07 -10.19 10.65
N SER A 98 -36.02 -10.58 11.37
CA SER A 98 -36.13 -11.37 12.61
C SER A 98 -36.83 -10.57 13.72
N LEU A 99 -36.55 -9.27 13.85
CA LEU A 99 -37.22 -8.39 14.82
C LEU A 99 -38.68 -8.12 14.44
N GLN A 100 -39.03 -8.01 13.16
CA GLN A 100 -40.43 -7.88 12.72
C GLN A 100 -41.23 -9.18 12.90
N GLY A 101 -40.58 -10.35 12.87
CA GLY A 101 -41.20 -11.65 13.15
C GLY A 101 -41.21 -12.07 14.62
N SER A 102 -40.38 -11.45 15.48
CA SER A 102 -40.21 -11.83 16.89
C SER A 102 -41.22 -11.20 17.86
N TYR A 103 -42.14 -10.34 17.41
CA TYR A 103 -43.19 -9.75 18.26
C TYR A 103 -44.36 -10.71 18.59
N PHE A 104 -44.25 -12.01 18.27
CA PHE A 104 -45.33 -13.00 18.43
C PHE A 104 -45.05 -14.16 19.38
N ILE A 105 -44.05 -14.06 20.27
CA ILE A 105 -43.84 -15.09 21.31
C ILE A 105 -43.73 -14.43 22.69
N ASP A 106 -44.87 -14.02 23.22
CA ASP A 106 -45.20 -14.31 24.61
C ASP A 106 -46.60 -14.93 24.64
N LYS A 107 -46.66 -16.26 24.51
CA LYS A 107 -47.87 -17.03 24.78
C LYS A 107 -47.88 -17.34 26.27
N ARG A 108 -48.86 -16.75 26.97
CA ARG A 108 -49.70 -17.38 28.01
C ARG A 108 -49.03 -18.51 28.80
N ASN A 109 -48.67 -18.22 30.05
CA ASN A 109 -49.30 -18.80 31.26
C ASN A 109 -48.88 -18.01 32.50
#